data_AF-A0ABD2X985-F1
#
_entry.id   AF-A0ABD2X985-F1
#
_cell.length_a   1.000
_cell.length_b   1.000
_cell.length_c   1.000
_cell.angle_alpha   90.00
_cell.angle_beta   90.00
_cell.angle_gamma   90.00
#
_symmetry.space_group_name_H-M   'P 1'
#
loop_
_entity.id
_entity.type
_entity.pdbx_description
1 polymer ?
#
loop_
_entity_poly.entity_id
_entity_poly.type
_entity_poly.pdbx_seq_one_letter_code
_entity_poly.pdbx_strand_id
1 'polypeptide(L)'
;MLIYPLADRKGYLLIEAYSWPHKTSIAVFHIQPNGQKRYLTHAEGALYPSVSTANGLIGICANDRVAMTCVQFELFDKTDQIGWFLAGRNIAEKLRWEERVVHNLPRGQGFLTYSRDNEGLEKALLDIVGEKYLWKIGLDGEAKQFLKPDMRCGYVSKGVQETGQLQIFEDERGDYCLSTVCVKRLVDGTTEPDNLEELLKAYDNEMKNFYVKLHSKCFEPSDFKDISK
;
A
#
# COMPACT_ATOMS: atom_id res chain seq x y z
N MET A 1 -5.97 4.58 15.81
CA MET A 1 -7.34 4.37 15.29
C MET A 1 -7.34 4.72 13.82
N LEU A 2 -7.90 3.87 12.96
CA LEU A 2 -8.05 4.10 11.52
C LEU A 2 -9.53 3.93 11.15
N ILE A 3 -10.05 4.84 10.32
CA ILE A 3 -11.41 4.79 9.78
C ILE A 3 -11.28 4.70 8.27
N TYR A 4 -11.90 3.69 7.67
CA TYR A 4 -11.83 3.45 6.22
C TYR A 4 -13.24 3.37 5.61
N PRO A 5 -13.63 4.28 4.71
CA PRO A 5 -14.96 4.27 4.13
C PRO A 5 -15.15 3.04 3.23
N LEU A 6 -16.33 2.43 3.28
CA LEU A 6 -16.72 1.35 2.37
C LEU A 6 -17.55 1.90 1.22
N ALA A 7 -17.43 1.29 0.04
CA ALA A 7 -18.19 1.65 -1.14
C ALA A 7 -19.70 1.48 -0.93
N ASP A 8 -20.49 2.10 -1.82
CA ASP A 8 -21.94 1.91 -1.94
C ASP A 8 -22.74 2.17 -0.65
N ARG A 9 -22.29 3.16 0.14
CA ARG A 9 -22.90 3.49 1.45
C ARG A 9 -22.98 2.28 2.37
N LYS A 10 -22.04 1.33 2.27
CA LYS A 10 -21.97 0.18 3.19
C LYS A 10 -21.46 0.59 4.58
N GLY A 11 -21.20 1.86 4.84
CA GLY A 11 -20.69 2.37 6.12
C GLY A 11 -19.18 2.51 6.09
N TYR A 12 -18.51 2.18 7.19
CA TYR A 12 -17.04 2.25 7.28
C TYR A 12 -16.47 1.12 8.12
N LEU A 13 -15.20 0.77 7.85
CA LEU A 13 -14.40 -0.04 8.75
C LEU A 13 -13.79 0.86 9.81
N LEU A 14 -13.89 0.43 11.06
CA LEU A 14 -13.20 1.02 12.20
C LEU A 14 -12.14 0.03 12.67
N ILE A 15 -10.88 0.42 12.61
CA ILE A 15 -9.74 -0.39 13.07
C ILE A 15 -9.14 0.27 14.30
N GLU A 16 -9.29 -0.40 15.42
CA GLU A 16 -8.78 0.01 16.73
C GLU A 16 -7.51 -0.77 17.00
N ALA A 17 -6.40 -0.05 17.20
CA ALA A 17 -5.12 -0.65 17.57
C ALA A 17 -4.88 -0.40 19.06
N TYR A 18 -4.50 -1.44 19.78
CA TYR A 18 -4.24 -1.40 21.21
C TYR A 18 -2.77 -1.77 21.46
N SER A 19 -2.13 -1.05 22.36
CA SER A 19 -0.81 -1.42 22.90
C SER A 19 -0.89 -1.42 24.42
N TRP A 20 -0.67 -2.57 25.05
CA TRP A 20 -0.62 -2.73 26.51
C TRP A 20 0.55 -3.66 26.83
N PRO A 21 1.32 -3.40 27.90
CA PRO A 21 2.77 -3.16 27.91
C PRO A 21 3.67 -3.97 26.97
N HIS A 22 3.30 -5.20 26.60
CA HIS A 22 4.07 -6.10 25.72
C HIS A 22 3.25 -6.83 24.65
N LYS A 23 1.96 -6.49 24.51
CA LYS A 23 1.07 -7.02 23.48
C LYS A 23 0.50 -5.88 22.66
N THR A 24 0.59 -6.05 21.36
CA THR A 24 -0.05 -5.19 20.38
C THR A 24 -1.16 -5.97 19.72
N SER A 25 -2.29 -5.33 19.46
CA SER A 25 -3.38 -5.98 18.75
C SER A 25 -4.17 -4.98 17.95
N ILE A 26 -4.88 -5.50 16.95
CA ILE A 26 -5.91 -4.75 16.24
C ILE A 26 -7.23 -5.47 16.34
N ALA A 27 -8.30 -4.70 16.50
CA ALA A 27 -9.67 -5.15 16.34
C ALA A 27 -10.32 -4.38 15.18
N VAL A 28 -11.06 -5.11 14.35
CA VAL A 28 -11.71 -4.59 13.16
C VAL A 28 -13.22 -4.67 13.35
N PHE A 29 -13.88 -3.55 13.12
CA PHE A 29 -15.32 -3.40 13.25
C PHE A 29 -15.91 -2.83 11.98
N HIS A 30 -17.14 -3.25 11.68
CA HIS A 30 -17.99 -2.60 10.70
C HIS A 30 -18.92 -1.64 11.41
N ILE A 31 -18.86 -0.36 11.06
CA ILE A 31 -19.89 0.60 11.44
C ILE A 31 -20.87 0.71 10.29
N GLN A 32 -22.08 0.23 10.54
CA GLN A 32 -23.17 0.24 9.59
C GLN A 32 -23.71 1.65 9.35
N PRO A 33 -24.44 1.89 8.23
CA PRO A 33 -25.00 3.22 7.92
C PRO A 33 -25.99 3.74 8.97
N ASN A 34 -26.63 2.84 9.72
CA ASN A 34 -27.52 3.16 10.83
C ASN A 34 -26.77 3.47 12.15
N GLY A 35 -25.43 3.46 12.14
CA GLY A 35 -24.58 3.70 13.31
C GLY A 35 -24.28 2.47 14.17
N GLN A 36 -24.81 1.28 13.85
CA GLN A 36 -24.53 0.06 14.61
C GLN A 36 -23.08 -0.41 14.39
N LYS A 37 -22.37 -0.68 15.50
CA LYS A 37 -21.01 -1.26 15.52
C LYS A 37 -21.10 -2.78 15.57
N ARG A 38 -20.59 -3.47 14.54
CA ARG A 38 -20.45 -4.93 14.49
C ARG A 38 -18.98 -5.31 14.52
N TYR A 39 -18.61 -6.24 15.41
CA TYR A 39 -17.27 -6.84 15.43
C TYR A 39 -17.08 -7.76 14.21
N LEU A 40 -15.91 -7.67 13.56
CA LEU A 40 -15.56 -8.51 12.41
C LEU A 40 -14.44 -9.50 12.77
N THR A 41 -13.27 -8.99 13.17
CA THR A 41 -12.10 -9.83 13.42
C THR A 41 -11.07 -9.12 14.31
N HIS A 42 -10.07 -9.87 14.78
CA HIS A 42 -8.99 -9.40 15.63
C HIS A 42 -7.69 -10.16 15.35
N ALA A 43 -6.55 -9.48 15.50
CA ALA A 43 -5.23 -10.09 15.49
C ALA A 43 -4.38 -9.59 16.67
N GLU A 44 -3.73 -10.53 17.36
CA GLU A 44 -2.59 -10.23 18.26
C GLU A 44 -1.31 -10.07 17.43
N GLY A 45 -0.33 -9.31 17.93
CA GLY A 45 0.91 -9.05 17.21
C GLY A 45 0.70 -8.22 15.95
N ALA A 46 -0.14 -7.20 16.03
CA ALA A 46 -0.51 -6.38 14.88
C ALA A 46 -0.56 -4.89 15.22
N LEU A 47 0.15 -4.07 14.44
CA LEU A 47 0.17 -2.62 14.44
C LEU A 47 0.23 -2.10 12.99
N TYR A 48 -0.03 -0.80 12.82
CA TYR A 48 0.12 -0.11 11.53
C TYR A 48 -0.65 -0.79 10.37
N PRO A 49 -1.98 -0.91 10.46
CA PRO A 49 -2.77 -1.60 9.44
C PRO A 49 -2.74 -0.83 8.11
N SER A 50 -2.50 -1.56 7.02
CA SER A 50 -2.80 -1.14 5.64
C SER A 50 -4.08 -1.84 5.19
N VAL A 51 -4.98 -1.07 4.56
CA VAL A 51 -6.31 -1.55 4.15
C VAL A 51 -6.46 -1.46 2.64
N SER A 52 -6.99 -2.52 2.04
CA SER A 52 -7.45 -2.56 0.65
C SER A 52 -8.92 -2.92 0.60
N THR A 53 -9.72 -2.12 -0.11
CA THR A 53 -11.10 -2.47 -0.49
C THR A 53 -11.23 -2.77 -1.98
N ALA A 54 -10.11 -3.05 -2.65
CA ALA A 54 -10.11 -3.35 -4.08
C ALA A 54 -10.84 -4.66 -4.37
N ASN A 55 -11.40 -4.77 -5.57
CA ASN A 55 -12.04 -5.98 -6.10
C ASN A 55 -13.18 -6.53 -5.23
N GLY A 56 -13.93 -5.65 -4.54
CA GLY A 56 -15.07 -6.02 -3.71
C GLY A 56 -14.71 -6.73 -2.40
N LEU A 57 -13.43 -6.92 -2.13
CA LEU A 57 -12.90 -7.59 -0.95
C LEU A 57 -12.43 -6.58 0.09
N ILE A 58 -12.43 -6.97 1.36
CA ILE A 58 -11.75 -6.27 2.44
C ILE A 58 -10.47 -7.04 2.74
N GLY A 59 -9.34 -6.37 2.53
CA GLY A 59 -8.02 -6.86 2.81
C GLY A 59 -7.34 -6.00 3.84
N ILE A 60 -6.82 -6.60 4.90
CA ILE A 60 -6.09 -5.88 5.95
C ILE A 60 -4.80 -6.62 6.19
N CYS A 61 -3.69 -5.91 6.11
CA CYS A 61 -2.39 -6.40 6.57
C CYS A 61 -1.88 -5.47 7.65
N ALA A 62 -1.40 -6.04 8.74
CA ALA A 62 -0.83 -5.33 9.87
C ALA A 62 0.46 -6.03 10.29
N ASN A 63 1.33 -5.30 10.97
CA ASN A 63 2.68 -5.77 11.27
C ASN A 63 2.92 -5.77 12.77
N ASP A 64 3.52 -6.81 13.33
CA ASP A 64 4.41 -6.62 14.47
C ASP A 64 5.83 -6.38 13.94
N ARG A 65 6.77 -5.89 14.74
CA ARG A 65 8.11 -5.52 14.25
C ARG A 65 8.89 -6.66 13.54
N VAL A 66 8.37 -7.89 13.55
CA VAL A 66 9.02 -9.11 13.05
C VAL A 66 8.24 -9.73 11.88
N ALA A 67 6.92 -9.64 11.85
CA ALA A 67 6.10 -10.30 10.86
C ALA A 67 4.81 -9.55 10.51
N MET A 68 4.45 -9.65 9.23
CA MET A 68 3.19 -9.13 8.72
C MET A 68 2.13 -10.22 8.84
N THR A 69 0.97 -9.87 9.37
CA THR A 69 -0.21 -10.72 9.43
C THR A 69 -1.30 -10.09 8.59
N CYS A 70 -1.91 -10.87 7.72
CA CYS A 70 -2.89 -10.42 6.76
C CYS A 70 -4.22 -11.17 6.89
N VAL A 71 -5.29 -10.56 6.39
CA VAL A 71 -6.62 -11.16 6.30
C VAL A 71 -7.37 -10.59 5.11
N GLN A 72 -8.10 -11.44 4.39
CA GLN A 72 -8.89 -11.07 3.23
C GLN A 72 -10.27 -11.74 3.31
N PHE A 73 -11.34 -10.97 3.14
CA PHE A 73 -12.72 -11.45 3.27
C PHE A 73 -13.72 -10.54 2.56
N GLU A 74 -14.94 -11.03 2.33
CA GLU A 74 -16.07 -10.18 1.92
C GLU A 74 -16.88 -9.73 3.15
N LEU A 75 -17.37 -8.49 3.16
CA LEU A 75 -18.04 -7.91 4.32
C LEU A 75 -19.27 -8.70 4.82
N PHE A 76 -19.97 -9.35 3.89
CA PHE A 76 -21.19 -10.11 4.16
C PHE A 76 -20.99 -11.62 4.01
N ASP A 77 -19.73 -12.07 3.95
CA ASP A 77 -19.47 -13.50 3.94
C ASP A 77 -20.07 -14.15 5.19
N LYS A 78 -20.72 -15.29 5.01
CA LYS A 78 -21.38 -16.05 6.09
C LYS A 78 -20.42 -17.05 6.74
N THR A 79 -19.12 -16.85 6.55
CA THR A 79 -18.10 -17.66 7.19
C THR A 79 -18.00 -17.27 8.66
N ASP A 80 -18.09 -18.27 9.54
CA ASP A 80 -18.13 -18.04 10.99
C ASP A 80 -16.80 -17.51 11.56
N GLN A 81 -15.72 -17.51 10.77
CA GLN A 81 -14.41 -16.99 11.17
C GLN A 81 -13.63 -16.36 10.00
N ILE A 82 -13.36 -15.06 10.12
CA ILE A 82 -12.42 -14.33 9.27
C ILE A 82 -11.00 -14.57 9.82
N GLY A 83 -10.27 -15.51 9.20
CA GLY A 83 -8.98 -16.00 9.66
C GLY A 83 -7.78 -15.17 9.18
N TRP A 84 -6.90 -14.80 10.12
CA TRP A 84 -5.64 -14.13 9.81
C TRP A 84 -4.55 -15.14 9.48
N PHE A 85 -3.68 -14.81 8.53
CA PHE A 85 -2.52 -15.61 8.14
C PHE A 85 -1.23 -14.79 8.20
N LEU A 86 -0.12 -15.47 8.52
CA LEU A 86 1.19 -14.85 8.60
C LEU A 86 1.74 -14.66 7.18
N ALA A 87 1.90 -13.42 6.74
CA ALA A 87 2.48 -13.07 5.45
C ALA A 87 3.98 -12.79 5.57
N GLY A 88 4.80 -13.64 4.97
CA GLY A 88 6.15 -13.28 4.57
C GLY A 88 7.19 -13.26 5.66
N ARG A 89 7.42 -14.39 6.35
CA ARG A 89 8.62 -14.57 7.20
C ARG A 89 9.93 -14.30 6.44
N ASN A 90 9.95 -14.57 5.12
CA ASN A 90 11.09 -14.32 4.21
C ASN A 90 10.99 -13.01 3.40
N ILE A 91 9.83 -12.34 3.40
CA ILE A 91 9.58 -11.05 2.72
C ILE A 91 9.89 -9.88 3.68
N ALA A 92 9.80 -10.18 4.97
CA ALA A 92 10.15 -9.34 6.10
C ALA A 92 11.50 -8.61 5.90
N GLU A 93 12.57 -9.37 5.68
CA GLU A 93 13.92 -8.82 5.57
C GLU A 93 14.13 -7.95 4.31
N LYS A 94 13.30 -8.12 3.26
CA LYS A 94 13.52 -7.50 1.95
C LYS A 94 12.75 -6.22 1.69
N LEU A 95 11.62 -5.96 2.36
CA LEU A 95 10.89 -4.68 2.20
C LEU A 95 10.96 -3.87 3.51
N ARG A 96 11.55 -2.67 3.49
CA ARG A 96 11.44 -1.75 4.63
C ARG A 96 9.96 -1.42 4.87
N TRP A 97 9.58 -1.41 6.14
CA TRP A 97 8.26 -1.85 6.58
C TRP A 97 7.22 -0.75 6.75
N GLU A 98 7.65 0.50 6.74
CA GLU A 98 6.85 1.66 7.14
C GLU A 98 5.93 2.19 6.02
N GLU A 99 6.01 1.60 4.82
CA GLU A 99 5.33 2.12 3.62
C GLU A 99 4.67 1.05 2.75
N ARG A 100 4.43 -0.15 3.29
CA ARG A 100 3.82 -1.25 2.52
C ARG A 100 2.32 -1.01 2.35
N VAL A 101 1.93 -0.56 1.16
CA VAL A 101 0.53 -0.61 0.74
C VAL A 101 0.23 -2.03 0.27
N VAL A 102 -0.90 -2.57 0.71
CA VAL A 102 -1.44 -3.84 0.22
C VAL A 102 -2.65 -3.59 -0.67
N HIS A 103 -2.76 -4.39 -1.71
CA HIS A 103 -3.88 -4.38 -2.62
C HIS A 103 -4.44 -5.79 -2.74
N ASN A 104 -5.76 -5.95 -2.62
CA ASN A 104 -6.39 -7.24 -2.85
C ASN A 104 -6.11 -7.69 -4.28
N LEU A 105 -5.57 -8.90 -4.44
CA LEU A 105 -5.66 -9.58 -5.71
C LEU A 105 -7.14 -9.91 -5.96
N PRO A 106 -7.59 -9.90 -7.22
CA PRO A 106 -8.94 -10.29 -7.55
C PRO A 106 -9.22 -11.74 -7.17
N ARG A 107 -10.51 -12.07 -7.01
CA ARG A 107 -10.98 -13.43 -6.69
C ARG A 107 -10.43 -14.03 -5.39
N GLY A 108 -9.94 -13.19 -4.48
CA GLY A 108 -9.51 -13.63 -3.15
C GLY A 108 -8.19 -14.41 -3.15
N GLN A 109 -7.30 -14.17 -4.12
CA GLN A 109 -6.05 -14.94 -4.24
C GLN A 109 -4.93 -14.48 -3.29
N GLY A 110 -5.21 -13.52 -2.41
CA GLY A 110 -4.24 -12.87 -1.53
C GLY A 110 -3.98 -11.41 -1.93
N PHE A 111 -2.72 -10.99 -1.89
CA PHE A 111 -2.34 -9.58 -1.93
C PHE A 111 -1.27 -9.30 -2.96
N LEU A 112 -1.32 -8.10 -3.53
CA LEU A 112 -0.20 -7.47 -4.20
C LEU A 112 0.38 -6.40 -3.28
N THR A 113 1.69 -6.41 -3.10
CA THR A 113 2.43 -5.34 -2.41
C THR A 113 3.66 -4.96 -3.22
N TYR A 114 4.40 -3.92 -2.82
CA TYR A 114 5.62 -3.52 -3.51
C TYR A 114 6.83 -3.43 -2.57
N SER A 115 8.02 -3.78 -3.07
CA SER A 115 9.30 -3.43 -2.46
C SER A 115 9.73 -2.04 -2.93
N ARG A 116 10.36 -1.24 -2.07
CA ARG A 116 11.30 -0.22 -2.55
C ARG A 116 12.68 -0.87 -2.58
N ASP A 117 13.39 -0.76 -3.70
CA ASP A 117 14.78 -1.21 -3.76
C ASP A 117 15.65 -0.37 -2.81
N ASN A 118 16.59 -1.02 -2.12
CA ASN A 118 17.42 -0.41 -1.06
C ASN A 118 18.79 0.08 -1.57
N GLU A 119 19.05 0.06 -2.88
CA GLU A 119 20.30 0.61 -3.43
C GLU A 119 20.30 2.14 -3.37
N GLY A 120 20.89 2.69 -2.30
CA GLY A 120 21.10 4.13 -2.16
C GLY A 120 21.05 4.71 -0.74
N LEU A 121 21.14 3.87 0.30
CA LEU A 121 21.06 4.27 1.72
C LEU A 121 22.16 5.22 2.24
N GLU A 122 23.03 5.74 1.37
CA GLU A 122 23.97 6.81 1.71
C GLU A 122 23.58 8.22 1.23
N LYS A 123 22.33 8.45 0.81
CA LYS A 123 21.78 9.83 0.74
C LYS A 123 20.36 9.90 1.28
N ALA A 124 20.27 9.90 2.61
CA ALA A 124 19.13 10.46 3.31
C ALA A 124 18.88 11.90 2.82
N LEU A 125 17.68 12.15 2.27
CA LEU A 125 16.92 13.42 2.13
C LEU A 125 16.16 13.59 0.82
N LEU A 126 16.19 12.64 -0.12
CA LEU A 126 15.38 12.70 -1.33
C LEU A 126 14.83 11.30 -1.58
N ASP A 127 13.50 11.13 -1.56
CA ASP A 127 12.82 9.89 -1.93
C ASP A 127 13.23 9.49 -3.36
N ILE A 128 14.26 8.67 -3.45
CA ILE A 128 14.72 8.11 -4.72
C ILE A 128 13.61 7.21 -5.25
N VAL A 129 13.26 7.46 -6.49
CA VAL A 129 12.39 6.69 -7.38
C VAL A 129 13.01 5.29 -7.60
N GLY A 130 13.01 4.48 -6.55
CA GLY A 130 13.51 3.12 -6.57
C GLY A 130 12.61 2.21 -7.40
N GLU A 131 13.19 1.15 -7.95
CA GLU A 131 12.44 0.15 -8.70
C GLU A 131 11.42 -0.52 -7.77
N LYS A 132 10.13 -0.35 -8.07
CA LYS A 132 9.07 -0.99 -7.30
C LYS A 132 8.80 -2.37 -7.88
N TYR A 133 9.41 -3.42 -7.33
CA TYR A 133 8.95 -4.78 -7.65
C TYR A 133 7.60 -5.00 -6.99
N LEU A 134 6.63 -5.48 -7.76
CA LEU A 134 5.36 -5.94 -7.24
C LEU A 134 5.53 -7.39 -6.81
N TRP A 135 5.03 -7.73 -5.63
CA TRP A 135 5.08 -9.06 -5.03
C TRP A 135 3.66 -9.56 -4.81
N LYS A 136 3.34 -10.73 -5.37
CA LYS A 136 2.11 -11.45 -5.05
C LYS A 136 2.34 -12.30 -3.81
N ILE A 137 1.54 -12.06 -2.78
CA ILE A 137 1.49 -12.83 -1.53
C ILE A 137 0.23 -13.69 -1.59
N GLY A 138 0.39 -15.01 -1.56
CA GLY A 138 -0.74 -15.93 -1.51
C GLY A 138 -1.45 -15.92 -0.15
N LEU A 139 -2.63 -16.54 -0.08
CA LEU A 139 -3.34 -16.76 1.19
C LEU A 139 -2.58 -17.68 2.16
N ASP A 140 -1.59 -18.43 1.67
CA ASP A 140 -0.67 -19.20 2.49
C ASP A 140 0.48 -18.34 3.07
N GLY A 141 0.48 -17.03 2.80
CA GLY A 141 1.45 -16.08 3.33
C GLY A 141 2.78 -16.03 2.59
N GLU A 142 2.97 -16.86 1.56
CA GLU A 142 4.22 -16.94 0.81
C GLU A 142 4.23 -15.97 -0.39
N ALA A 143 5.41 -15.41 -0.69
CA ALA A 143 5.62 -14.71 -1.95
C ALA A 143 5.62 -15.73 -3.09
N LYS A 144 4.71 -15.57 -4.05
CA LYS A 144 4.56 -16.51 -5.17
C LYS A 144 5.24 -16.02 -6.42
N GLN A 145 5.03 -14.76 -6.75
CA GLN A 145 5.48 -14.20 -8.02
C GLN A 145 5.89 -12.74 -7.84
N PHE A 146 6.75 -12.26 -8.74
CA PHE A 146 7.14 -10.86 -8.80
C PHE A 146 7.05 -10.28 -10.21
N LEU A 147 6.91 -8.96 -10.30
CA LEU A 147 6.83 -8.22 -11.55
C LEU A 147 7.53 -6.87 -11.39
N LYS A 148 8.28 -6.45 -12.41
CA LYS A 148 8.80 -5.08 -12.51
C LYS A 148 7.90 -4.29 -13.46
N PRO A 149 7.04 -3.39 -12.96
CA PRO A 149 6.05 -2.71 -13.77
C PRO A 149 6.63 -1.61 -14.67
N ASP A 150 7.82 -1.10 -14.33
CA ASP A 150 8.46 0.07 -14.92
C ASP A 150 7.54 1.30 -14.99
N MET A 151 6.89 1.60 -13.86
CA MET A 151 6.04 2.77 -13.71
C MET A 151 6.56 3.64 -12.58
N ARG A 152 7.11 4.80 -12.95
CA ARG A 152 7.86 5.69 -12.07
C ARG A 152 7.30 7.11 -12.17
N CYS A 153 7.07 7.73 -11.02
CA CYS A 153 6.96 9.18 -10.94
C CYS A 153 8.38 9.76 -10.94
N GLY A 154 8.60 10.83 -11.71
CA GLY A 154 9.94 11.34 -12.00
C GLY A 154 10.45 12.38 -11.00
N TYR A 155 11.78 12.50 -10.92
CA TYR A 155 12.42 13.72 -10.45
C TYR A 155 12.26 14.79 -11.54
N VAL A 156 11.74 15.96 -11.18
CA VAL A 156 11.51 17.05 -12.14
C VAL A 156 12.70 18.01 -12.12
N SER A 157 13.02 18.55 -10.95
CA SER A 157 14.11 19.51 -10.74
C SER A 157 14.51 19.58 -9.27
N LYS A 158 15.56 20.34 -8.94
CA LYS A 158 16.05 20.47 -7.56
C LYS A 158 14.95 21.04 -6.67
N GLY A 159 14.56 20.29 -5.65
CA GLY A 159 13.47 20.64 -4.74
C GLY A 159 12.06 20.30 -5.24
N VAL A 160 11.89 19.79 -6.46
CA VAL A 160 10.59 19.41 -7.04
C VAL A 160 10.61 17.95 -7.52
N GLN A 161 9.74 17.14 -6.93
CA GLN A 161 9.59 15.73 -7.28
C GLN A 161 8.14 15.40 -7.60
N GLU A 162 7.89 14.38 -8.42
CA GLU A 162 6.55 13.80 -8.52
C GLU A 162 6.34 12.75 -7.43
N THR A 163 5.28 12.90 -6.65
CA THR A 163 4.78 11.84 -5.77
C THR A 163 3.58 11.17 -6.42
N GLY A 164 3.43 9.85 -6.25
CA GLY A 164 2.24 9.18 -6.76
C GLY A 164 1.68 8.09 -5.88
N GLN A 165 0.35 8.00 -5.89
CA GLN A 165 -0.42 6.95 -5.25
C GLN A 165 -0.76 5.88 -6.29
N LEU A 166 -0.53 4.63 -5.89
CA LEU A 166 -0.67 3.46 -6.73
C LEU A 166 -2.01 2.77 -6.43
N GLN A 167 -2.71 2.35 -7.48
CA GLN A 167 -3.98 1.63 -7.42
C GLN A 167 -3.91 0.40 -8.34
N ILE A 168 -4.47 -0.72 -7.89
CA ILE A 168 -4.53 -1.99 -8.63
C ILE A 168 -5.99 -2.41 -8.77
N PHE A 169 -6.36 -2.90 -9.95
CA PHE A 169 -7.67 -3.46 -10.25
C PHE A 169 -7.57 -4.55 -11.33
N GLU A 170 -8.56 -5.46 -11.38
CA GLU A 170 -8.74 -6.40 -12.52
C GLU A 170 -9.48 -5.65 -13.65
N ASP A 171 -9.03 -5.79 -14.90
CA ASP A 171 -9.86 -5.38 -16.05
C ASP A 171 -10.91 -6.46 -16.38
N GLU A 172 -11.79 -6.18 -17.34
CA GLU A 172 -12.85 -7.10 -17.76
C GLU A 172 -12.33 -8.43 -18.35
N ARG A 173 -11.04 -8.50 -18.71
CA ARG A 173 -10.39 -9.67 -19.32
C ARG A 173 -9.62 -10.50 -18.28
N GLY A 174 -9.48 -10.02 -17.06
CA GLY A 174 -8.72 -10.69 -16.00
C GLY A 174 -7.29 -10.18 -15.84
N ASP A 175 -6.92 -9.10 -16.53
CA ASP A 175 -5.58 -8.52 -16.45
C ASP A 175 -5.45 -7.66 -15.20
N TYR A 176 -4.25 -7.64 -14.63
CA TYR A 176 -3.91 -6.79 -13.50
C TYR A 176 -3.52 -5.41 -14.00
N CYS A 177 -4.41 -4.43 -13.86
CA CYS A 177 -4.11 -3.05 -14.18
C CYS A 177 -3.56 -2.32 -12.97
N LEU A 178 -2.37 -1.76 -13.15
CA LEU A 178 -1.71 -0.90 -12.20
C LEU A 178 -1.82 0.54 -12.70
N SER A 179 -2.27 1.45 -11.86
CA SER A 179 -2.34 2.88 -12.15
C SER A 179 -1.61 3.67 -11.08
N THR A 180 -0.83 4.67 -11.48
CA THR A 180 -0.24 5.65 -10.57
C THR A 180 -0.52 7.06 -11.05
N VAL A 181 -1.00 7.90 -10.14
CA VAL A 181 -1.22 9.33 -10.39
C VAL A 181 -0.02 10.09 -9.86
N CYS A 182 0.80 10.65 -10.74
CA CYS A 182 1.99 11.43 -10.40
C CYS A 182 1.64 12.92 -10.36
N VAL A 183 1.90 13.55 -9.21
CA VAL A 183 1.66 14.97 -8.95
C VAL A 183 2.96 15.60 -8.46
N LYS A 184 3.30 16.79 -8.99
CA LYS A 184 4.45 17.55 -8.51
C LYS A 184 4.27 17.99 -7.06
N ARG A 185 5.32 17.84 -6.27
CA ARG A 185 5.41 18.25 -4.88
C ARG A 185 6.78 18.88 -4.61
N LEU A 186 6.80 19.91 -3.76
CA LEU A 186 8.04 20.38 -3.15
C LEU A 186 8.55 19.37 -2.15
N VAL A 187 9.80 18.95 -2.35
CA VAL A 187 10.51 18.13 -1.37
C VAL A 187 11.55 19.04 -0.74
N ASP A 188 11.24 19.47 0.48
CA ASP A 188 12.16 20.23 1.31
C ASP A 188 13.24 19.27 1.84
N GLY A 189 14.40 19.31 1.21
CA GLY A 189 15.60 18.57 1.64
C GLY A 189 16.73 19.51 2.08
N THR A 190 16.49 20.82 2.15
CA THR A 190 17.50 21.83 2.46
C THR A 190 17.28 22.37 3.86
N THR A 191 18.06 21.89 4.81
CA THR A 191 18.19 22.47 6.16
C THR A 191 18.86 23.85 6.17
N GLU A 192 19.20 24.43 5.01
CA GLU A 192 19.90 25.71 4.90
C GLU A 192 18.95 26.83 4.43
N PRO A 193 18.73 27.87 5.26
CA PRO A 193 17.84 28.99 4.95
C PRO A 193 18.23 29.81 3.71
N ASP A 194 19.50 29.75 3.30
CA ASP A 194 20.10 30.68 2.33
C ASP A 194 19.67 30.43 0.87
N ASN A 195 18.99 29.31 0.58
CA ASN A 195 18.51 28.97 -0.78
C ASN A 195 16.99 28.98 -0.95
N LEU A 196 16.24 29.48 0.05
CA LEU A 196 14.77 29.47 0.03
C LEU A 196 14.19 30.32 -1.12
N GLU A 197 14.80 31.47 -1.42
CA GLU A 197 14.31 32.35 -2.49
C GLU A 197 14.50 31.72 -3.89
N GLU A 198 15.61 31.02 -4.13
CA GLU A 198 15.84 30.27 -5.38
C GLU A 198 14.90 29.07 -5.50
N LEU A 199 14.65 28.35 -4.40
CA LEU A 199 13.67 27.26 -4.33
C LEU A 199 12.25 27.74 -4.63
N LEU A 200 11.84 28.88 -4.06
CA LEU A 200 10.52 29.47 -4.30
C LEU A 200 10.38 29.99 -5.74
N LYS A 201 11.44 30.53 -6.36
CA LYS A 201 11.42 30.93 -7.77
C LYS A 201 11.36 29.71 -8.71
N ALA A 202 12.12 28.66 -8.42
CA ALA A 202 12.03 27.39 -9.14
C ALA A 202 10.64 26.77 -9.01
N TYR A 203 10.07 26.80 -7.80
CA TYR A 203 8.72 26.35 -7.52
C TYR A 203 7.66 27.14 -8.28
N ASP A 204 7.71 28.47 -8.24
CA ASP A 204 6.72 29.32 -8.88
C ASP A 204 6.74 29.13 -10.41
N ASN A 205 7.91 28.87 -11.00
CA ASN A 205 8.02 28.50 -12.42
C ASN A 205 7.53 27.06 -12.71
N GLU A 206 7.79 26.10 -11.83
CA GLU A 206 7.41 24.69 -12.02
C GLU A 206 5.92 24.41 -11.74
N MET A 207 5.33 25.12 -10.78
CA MET A 207 3.91 25.03 -10.42
C MET A 207 3.00 25.84 -11.34
N LYS A 208 3.51 26.85 -12.05
CA LYS A 208 2.76 27.46 -13.17
C LYS A 208 2.33 26.42 -14.22
N ASN A 209 3.05 25.29 -14.30
CA ASN A 209 2.72 24.13 -15.12
C ASN A 209 2.35 22.91 -14.26
N PHE A 210 1.42 23.09 -13.32
CA PHE A 210 0.81 21.96 -12.61
C PHE A 210 0.24 20.97 -13.63
N TYR A 211 0.71 19.73 -13.54
CA TYR A 211 0.11 18.64 -14.27
C TYR A 211 -0.15 17.48 -13.32
N VAL A 212 -1.12 16.67 -13.74
CA VAL A 212 -1.39 15.36 -13.17
C VAL A 212 -1.09 14.36 -14.29
N LYS A 213 -0.09 13.49 -14.09
CA LYS A 213 0.18 12.39 -15.02
C LYS A 213 -0.44 11.13 -14.48
N LEU A 214 -1.27 10.48 -15.29
CA LEU A 214 -1.72 9.12 -15.02
C LEU A 214 -0.85 8.16 -15.82
N HIS A 215 -0.09 7.31 -15.13
CA HIS A 215 0.54 6.15 -15.74
C HIS A 215 -0.32 4.94 -15.43
N SER A 216 -0.77 4.24 -16.46
CA SER A 216 -1.51 2.99 -16.31
C SER A 216 -0.90 1.93 -17.21
N LYS A 217 -0.74 0.72 -16.67
CA LYS A 217 -0.26 -0.44 -17.40
C LYS A 217 -0.96 -1.68 -16.85
N CYS A 218 -1.47 -2.50 -17.75
CA CYS A 218 -2.06 -3.78 -17.43
C CYS A 218 -1.07 -4.90 -17.73
N PHE A 219 -1.15 -5.94 -16.92
CA PHE A 219 -0.28 -7.10 -16.96
C PHE A 219 -1.13 -8.36 -16.99
N GLU A 220 -0.83 -9.24 -17.92
CA GLU A 220 -1.42 -10.56 -17.92
C GLU A 220 -0.93 -11.33 -16.68
N PRO A 221 -1.69 -12.31 -16.17
CA PRO A 221 -1.21 -13.19 -15.11
C PRO A 221 0.14 -13.85 -15.42
N SER A 222 0.43 -14.09 -16.71
CA SER A 222 1.66 -14.67 -17.27
C SER A 222 2.89 -13.74 -17.19
N ASP A 223 2.70 -12.43 -17.05
CA ASP A 223 3.81 -11.46 -16.93
C ASP A 223 4.53 -11.58 -15.57
N PHE A 224 3.87 -12.16 -14.59
CA PHE A 224 4.42 -12.40 -13.27
C PHE A 224 5.37 -13.59 -13.29
N LYS A 225 6.61 -13.36 -12.84
CA LYS A 225 7.64 -14.40 -12.75
C LYS A 225 7.54 -15.13 -11.43
N ASP A 226 7.47 -16.45 -11.48
CA ASP A 226 7.50 -17.28 -10.27
C ASP A 226 8.80 -17.08 -9.51
N ILE A 227 8.69 -17.04 -8.19
CA ILE A 227 9.84 -17.06 -7.30
C ILE A 227 10.22 -18.52 -7.13
N SER A 228 11.24 -18.97 -7.85
CA SER A 228 11.81 -20.31 -7.67
C SER A 228 12.25 -20.50 -6.21
N LYS A 229 11.82 -21.62 -5.61
CA LYS A 229 12.25 -22.02 -4.25
C LYS A 229 13.73 -22.30 -4.18
#